data_AF-A0A550CU38-F1
#
_entry.id   AF-A0A550CU38-F1
#
_cell.length_a   1.000
_cell.length_b   1.000
_cell.length_c   1.000
_cell.angle_alpha   90.00
_cell.angle_beta   90.00
_cell.angle_gamma   90.00
#
_symmetry.space_group_name_H-M   'P 1'
#
loop_
_entity.id
_entity.type
_entity.pdbx_description
1 polymer ?
#
loop_
_entity_poly.entity_id
_entity_poly.type
_entity_poly.pdbx_seq_one_letter_code
_entity_poly.pdbx_strand_id
1 'polypeptide(L)' 'MAKSKNHTNHNQNKKAHRNGIKKPKTYSTRSMKGVDAKFRRNMRYAAAASRTARLEQKAAAAS' A
#
# COMPACT_ATOMS: atom_id res chain seq x y z
N MET A 1 3.34 -45.73 -27.50
CA MET A 1 3.27 -44.43 -26.81
C MET A 1 3.11 -44.67 -25.31
N ALA A 2 4.14 -44.39 -24.52
CA ALA A 2 4.03 -44.51 -23.07
C ALA A 2 3.38 -43.24 -22.48
N LYS A 3 2.35 -43.41 -21.65
CA LYS A 3 1.70 -42.28 -20.97
C LYS A 3 2.60 -41.75 -19.85
N SER A 4 2.80 -40.44 -19.78
CA SER A 4 3.50 -39.77 -18.67
C SER A 4 2.53 -39.35 -17.56
N LYS A 5 3.08 -38.87 -16.44
CA LYS A 5 2.28 -38.30 -15.34
C LYS A 5 1.68 -36.96 -15.76
N ASN A 6 0.38 -36.79 -15.54
CA ASN A 6 -0.36 -35.60 -15.99
C ASN A 6 -0.24 -34.39 -15.03
N HIS A 7 0.02 -34.60 -13.73
CA HIS A 7 0.13 -33.51 -12.74
C HIS A 7 0.97 -33.90 -11.51
N THR A 8 1.70 -32.94 -10.92
CA THR A 8 2.40 -33.10 -9.64
C THR A 8 2.63 -31.76 -8.91
N ASN A 9 2.39 -31.75 -7.59
CA ASN A 9 2.68 -30.63 -6.70
C ASN A 9 3.91 -30.89 -5.79
N HIS A 10 4.64 -31.99 -6.04
CA HIS A 10 5.63 -32.54 -5.10
C HIS A 10 6.75 -31.55 -4.68
N ASN A 11 7.26 -30.75 -5.62
CA ASN A 11 8.38 -29.84 -5.36
C ASN A 11 7.96 -28.36 -5.24
N GLN A 12 6.67 -28.03 -5.28
CA GLN A 12 6.26 -26.62 -5.26
C GLN A 12 6.52 -25.99 -3.88
N ASN A 13 6.16 -26.69 -2.80
CA ASN A 13 6.41 -26.21 -1.44
C ASN A 13 7.91 -26.02 -1.18
N LYS A 14 8.75 -27.00 -1.53
CA LYS A 14 10.21 -26.87 -1.38
C LYS A 14 10.75 -25.64 -2.13
N LYS A 15 10.28 -25.39 -3.36
CA LYS A 15 10.67 -24.17 -4.11
C LYS A 15 10.16 -22.88 -3.47
N ALA A 16 8.91 -22.83 -3.02
CA ALA A 16 8.34 -21.65 -2.37
C ALA A 16 9.08 -21.29 -1.08
N HIS A 17 9.52 -22.30 -0.33
CA HIS A 17 10.25 -22.11 0.93
C HIS A 17 11.75 -21.87 0.77
N ARG A 18 12.37 -22.13 -0.41
CA ARG A 18 13.81 -21.83 -0.63
C ARG A 18 14.18 -20.36 -0.34
N ASN A 19 13.32 -19.44 -0.77
CA ASN A 19 13.49 -17.99 -0.52
C ASN A 19 12.54 -17.47 0.58
N GLY A 20 11.69 -18.35 1.13
CA GLY A 20 10.64 -18.06 2.08
C GLY A 20 9.43 -17.34 1.47
N ILE A 21 8.25 -17.62 2.03
CA ILE A 21 7.01 -16.94 1.68
C ILE A 21 6.98 -15.59 2.43
N LYS A 22 7.24 -14.49 1.71
CA LYS A 22 7.28 -13.14 2.31
C LYS A 22 5.88 -12.55 2.42
N LYS A 23 5.58 -11.95 3.58
CA LYS A 23 4.36 -11.15 3.78
C LYS A 23 4.47 -9.81 3.03
N PRO A 24 3.34 -9.20 2.62
CA PRO A 24 3.36 -7.85 2.06
C PRO A 24 3.92 -6.86 3.09
N LYS A 25 4.68 -5.88 2.61
CA LYS A 25 5.24 -4.83 3.47
C LYS A 25 4.12 -3.96 4.03
N THR A 26 4.15 -3.69 5.33
CA THR A 26 3.28 -2.71 5.99
C THR A 26 3.98 -1.36 6.04
N TYR A 27 3.22 -0.30 5.81
CA TYR A 27 3.68 1.09 5.95
C TYR A 27 2.76 1.80 6.95
N SER A 28 3.25 2.89 7.56
CA SER A 28 2.46 3.69 8.52
C SER A 28 1.15 4.21 7.89
N THR A 29 1.18 4.59 6.61
CA THR A 29 0.00 5.03 5.86
C THR A 29 -0.33 4.05 4.74
N ARG A 30 -1.63 3.76 4.58
CA ARG A 30 -2.14 2.88 3.52
C ARG A 30 -2.53 3.68 2.28
N SER A 31 -2.52 3.02 1.12
CA SER A 31 -3.04 3.60 -0.12
C SER A 31 -4.55 3.86 -0.02
N MET A 32 -5.00 5.02 -0.50
CA MET A 32 -6.43 5.35 -0.61
C MET A 32 -7.03 4.97 -1.97
N LYS A 33 -6.35 4.16 -2.79
CA LYS A 33 -6.89 3.66 -4.06
C LYS A 33 -8.15 2.83 -3.78
N GLY A 34 -9.25 3.15 -4.45
CA GLY A 34 -10.56 2.48 -4.26
C GLY A 34 -11.43 3.04 -3.14
N VAL A 35 -10.96 4.05 -2.39
CA VAL A 35 -11.80 4.79 -1.43
C VAL A 35 -12.74 5.74 -2.19
N ASP A 36 -13.95 5.96 -1.65
CA ASP A 36 -14.99 6.82 -2.21
C ASP A 36 -14.45 8.16 -2.72
N ALA A 37 -14.86 8.51 -3.94
CA ALA A 37 -14.38 9.69 -4.64
C ALA A 37 -14.81 10.99 -3.94
N LYS A 38 -16.01 11.03 -3.35
CA LYS A 38 -16.51 12.22 -2.64
C LYS A 38 -15.70 12.48 -1.37
N PHE A 39 -15.46 11.44 -0.57
CA PHE A 39 -14.57 11.50 0.59
C PHE A 39 -13.16 11.95 0.21
N ARG A 40 -12.57 11.34 -0.82
CA ARG A 40 -11.21 11.70 -1.27
C ARG A 40 -11.11 13.14 -1.75
N ARG A 41 -12.14 13.65 -2.44
CA ARG A 41 -12.20 15.04 -2.89
C ARG A 41 -12.25 16.01 -1.71
N ASN A 42 -13.14 15.74 -0.75
CA ASN A 42 -13.23 16.56 0.47
C ASN A 42 -11.93 16.57 1.27
N MET A 43 -11.34 15.39 1.49
CA MET A 43 -10.08 15.26 2.24
C MET A 43 -8.93 16.02 1.58
N ARG A 44 -8.87 16.07 0.24
CA ARG A 44 -7.86 16.86 -0.49
C ARG A 44 -7.99 18.35 -0.19
N TYR A 45 -9.20 18.90 -0.23
CA TYR A 45 -9.42 20.32 0.06
C TYR A 45 -9.14 20.64 1.53
N ALA A 46 -9.59 19.79 2.46
CA ALA A 46 -9.29 19.96 3.89
C ALA A 46 -7.77 19.95 4.15
N ALA A 47 -7.03 18.99 3.57
CA ALA A 47 -5.58 18.92 3.74
C ALA A 47 -4.85 20.14 3.17
N ALA A 48 -5.33 20.71 2.06
CA ALA A 48 -4.77 21.92 1.47
C ALA A 48 -4.94 23.12 2.42
N ALA A 49 -6.15 23.35 2.95
CA ALA A 49 -6.44 24.43 3.89
C ALA A 49 -5.68 24.27 5.22
N SER A 50 -5.59 23.05 5.76
CA SER A 50 -4.79 22.80 6.97
C SER A 50 -3.31 23.08 6.74
N ARG A 51 -2.79 22.85 5.52
CA ARG A 51 -1.40 23.13 5.19
C ARG A 51 -1.13 24.63 5.14
N THR A 52 -2.02 25.44 4.56
CA THR A 52 -1.85 26.91 4.50
C THR A 52 -1.90 27.52 5.90
N ALA A 53 -2.91 27.18 6.71
CA ALA A 53 -3.03 27.69 8.08
C ALA A 53 -1.78 27.36 8.94
N ARG A 54 -1.24 26.14 8.79
CA ARG A 54 -0.01 25.75 9.50
C ARG A 54 1.22 26.54 9.03
N LEU A 55 1.29 26.93 7.76
CA LEU A 55 2.39 27.75 7.24
C LEU A 55 2.31 29.18 7.79
N GLU A 56 1.12 29.76 7.82
CA GLU A 56 0.86 31.08 8.40
C GLU A 56 1.22 31.11 9.90
N GLN A 57 0.78 30.11 10.67
CA GLN A 57 1.15 29.97 12.08
C GLN A 57 2.67 29.87 12.27
N LYS A 58 3.37 29.12 11.41
CA LYS A 58 4.83 29.02 11.47
C LYS A 58 5.54 30.33 11.12
N ALA A 59 5.01 31.09 10.17
CA ALA A 59 5.55 32.40 9.82
C ALA A 59 5.36 33.40 10.97
N ALA A 60 4.16 33.42 11.57
CA ALA A 60 3.85 34.27 12.73
C ALA A 60 4.65 33.88 13.99
N ALA A 61 5.01 32.61 14.17
CA ALA A 61 5.87 32.17 15.27
C ALA A 61 7.36 32.45 15.03
N ALA A 62 7.75 32.77 13.79
CA ALA A 62 9.13 33.08 13.41
C ALA A 62 9.42 34.58 13.37
N SER A 63 8.38 35.43 13.34
CA SER A 63 8.44 36.88 13.56
C SER A 63 8.40 37.22 15.04
#